data_AF-A0A812I500-F1
#
_entry.id   AF-A0A812I500-F1
#
_cell.length_a   1.000
_cell.length_b   1.000
_cell.length_c   1.000
_cell.angle_alpha   90.00
_cell.angle_beta   90.00
_cell.angle_gamma   90.00
#
_symmetry.space_group_name_H-M   'P 1'
#
loop_
_entity.id
_entity.type
_entity.pdbx_description
1 polymer ?
#
loop_
_entity_poly.entity_id
_entity_poly.type
_entity_poly.pdbx_seq_one_letter_code
_entity_poly.pdbx_strand_id
1 'polypeptide(L)'
;MAPAQDLPDVLDAFCLRTNEDAGDDFSPQLAAMLQGQCMDWDELPPENDEGCIEYKWRLGPEHSRRRVARLATQMKFRLAEGSGTAFYLLGVRDSGFAEGLSAREHSEAVSVLMAAAGAADCILLLEALGRSARSHKSRCCSVWRLEQRQAAVSKLSKQLHLCGSLADSWQRCRMEVEDPKDMMELFAFRCAQRTQ
;
A
#
# COMPACT_ATOMS: atom_id res chain seq x y z
N MET A 1 -36.08 -27.43 -29.90
CA MET A 1 -35.25 -26.23 -29.72
C MET A 1 -35.08 -26.03 -28.21
N ALA A 2 -34.03 -26.60 -27.63
CA ALA A 2 -33.69 -26.39 -26.22
C ALA A 2 -32.80 -25.14 -26.13
N PRO A 3 -32.95 -24.28 -25.12
CA PRO A 3 -32.09 -23.11 -24.98
C PRO A 3 -30.68 -23.57 -24.58
N ALA A 4 -29.68 -22.95 -25.20
CA ALA A 4 -28.28 -23.08 -24.81
C ALA A 4 -28.15 -22.68 -23.34
N GLN A 5 -27.66 -23.59 -22.52
CA GLN A 5 -27.27 -23.29 -21.15
C GLN A 5 -25.96 -22.51 -21.21
N ASP A 6 -25.98 -21.26 -20.73
CA ASP A 6 -24.80 -20.43 -20.56
C ASP A 6 -23.80 -21.17 -19.66
N LEU A 7 -22.70 -21.60 -20.27
CA LEU A 7 -21.56 -22.17 -19.58
C LEU A 7 -20.83 -21.01 -18.89
N PRO A 8 -20.67 -21.01 -17.55
CA PRO A 8 -19.96 -19.95 -16.86
C PRO A 8 -18.52 -19.85 -17.37
N ASP A 9 -18.06 -18.61 -17.51
CA ASP A 9 -16.77 -18.21 -18.04
C ASP A 9 -15.64 -18.99 -17.33
N VAL A 10 -14.86 -19.75 -18.10
CA VAL A 10 -13.87 -20.73 -17.60
C VAL A 10 -12.72 -20.06 -16.83
N LEU A 11 -12.71 -18.72 -16.77
CA LEU A 11 -11.79 -17.92 -15.96
C LEU A 11 -12.19 -17.79 -14.49
N ASP A 12 -13.45 -18.02 -14.10
CA ASP A 12 -13.87 -18.03 -12.68
C ASP A 12 -13.66 -19.39 -11.99
N ALA A 13 -13.38 -20.45 -12.76
CA ALA A 13 -13.18 -21.79 -12.24
C ALA A 13 -11.82 -21.99 -11.54
N PHE A 14 -10.87 -21.07 -11.73
CA PHE A 14 -9.53 -21.13 -11.13
C PHE A 14 -9.40 -20.36 -9.81
N CYS A 15 -10.47 -19.70 -9.33
CA CYS A 15 -10.48 -18.95 -8.07
C CYS A 15 -11.46 -19.49 -7.03
N LEU A 16 -11.96 -20.71 -7.18
CA LEU A 16 -12.74 -21.36 -6.13
C LEU A 16 -11.79 -21.83 -5.03
N ARG A 17 -11.76 -21.08 -3.92
CA ARG A 17 -11.15 -21.49 -2.66
C ARG A 17 -11.63 -22.90 -2.31
N THR A 18 -10.73 -23.88 -2.38
CA THR A 18 -10.90 -25.17 -1.73
C THR A 18 -10.86 -24.91 -0.22
N ASN A 19 -11.74 -25.56 0.55
CA ASN A 19 -11.75 -25.47 2.01
C ASN A 19 -10.49 -26.06 2.67
N GLU A 20 -9.48 -26.46 1.88
CA GLU A 20 -8.30 -27.21 2.32
C GLU A 20 -6.98 -26.42 2.11
N ASP A 21 -7.01 -25.25 1.44
CA ASP A 21 -5.85 -24.37 1.24
C ASP A 21 -5.96 -23.03 2.00
N ALA A 22 -6.89 -22.94 2.96
CA ALA A 22 -7.10 -21.74 3.75
C ALA A 22 -5.98 -21.57 4.80
N GLY A 23 -4.82 -21.09 4.38
CA GLY A 23 -4.00 -20.29 5.27
C GLY A 23 -4.86 -19.15 5.78
N ASP A 24 -5.07 -19.07 7.10
CA ASP A 24 -5.94 -18.05 7.70
C ASP A 24 -5.55 -16.66 7.18
N ASP A 25 -6.51 -15.94 6.61
CA ASP A 25 -6.29 -14.57 6.13
C ASP A 25 -5.87 -13.69 7.32
N PHE A 26 -4.59 -13.32 7.35
CA PHE A 26 -4.01 -12.51 8.42
C PHE A 26 -4.44 -11.04 8.34
N SER A 27 -5.08 -10.60 7.25
CA SER A 27 -5.47 -9.21 7.02
C SER A 27 -6.36 -8.60 8.12
N PRO A 28 -7.42 -9.27 8.61
CA PRO A 28 -8.25 -8.75 9.69
C PRO A 28 -7.50 -8.65 11.02
N GLN A 29 -6.62 -9.61 11.31
CA GLN A 29 -5.81 -9.61 12.53
C GLN A 29 -4.79 -8.47 12.50
N LEU A 30 -4.08 -8.28 11.37
CA LEU A 30 -3.16 -7.16 11.18
C LEU A 30 -3.88 -5.81 11.34
N ALA A 31 -5.08 -5.66 10.76
CA ALA A 31 -5.87 -4.44 10.89
C ALA A 31 -6.25 -4.16 12.35
N ALA A 32 -6.64 -5.18 13.12
CA ALA A 32 -6.93 -5.05 14.55
C ALA A 32 -5.68 -4.63 15.35
N MET A 33 -4.52 -5.22 15.07
CA MET A 33 -3.24 -4.85 15.70
C MET A 33 -2.88 -3.38 15.42
N LEU A 34 -3.06 -2.92 14.18
CA LEU A 34 -2.81 -1.53 13.79
C LEU A 34 -3.75 -0.55 14.50
N GLN A 35 -5.06 -0.85 14.56
CA GLN A 35 -6.04 -0.01 15.25
C GLN A 35 -5.76 0.12 16.75
N GLY A 36 -5.32 -0.98 17.37
CA GLY A 36 -4.93 -0.99 18.78
C GLY A 36 -3.58 -0.33 19.08
N GLN A 37 -2.85 0.14 18.06
CA GLN A 37 -1.48 0.69 18.18
C GLN A 37 -0.51 -0.27 18.89
N CYS A 38 -0.79 -1.57 18.85
CA CYS A 38 -0.03 -2.61 19.53
C CYS A 38 0.40 -3.65 18.50
N MET A 39 1.56 -3.41 17.88
CA MET A 39 2.18 -4.39 16.98
C MET A 39 3.05 -5.35 17.79
N ASP A 40 2.62 -6.61 17.84
CA ASP A 40 3.47 -7.70 18.27
C ASP A 40 4.30 -8.20 17.09
N TRP A 41 5.57 -7.80 17.06
CA TRP A 41 6.51 -8.18 16.01
C TRP A 41 7.04 -9.61 16.18
N ASP A 42 6.80 -10.24 17.33
CA ASP A 42 7.31 -11.57 17.65
C ASP A 42 6.29 -12.67 17.30
N GLU A 43 5.02 -12.33 17.13
CA GLU A 43 3.92 -13.26 16.81
C GLU A 43 3.32 -13.05 15.41
N LEU A 44 4.15 -12.79 14.40
CA LEU A 44 3.67 -12.73 13.01
C LEU A 44 3.59 -14.15 12.40
N PRO A 45 2.48 -14.50 11.73
CA PRO A 45 2.41 -15.76 11.00
C PRO A 45 3.31 -15.72 9.75
N PRO A 46 3.61 -16.88 9.15
CA PRO A 46 4.19 -16.93 7.81
C PRO A 46 3.36 -16.11 6.80
N GLU A 47 4.05 -15.53 5.83
CA GLU A 47 3.43 -14.81 4.72
C GLU A 47 2.54 -15.75 3.91
N ASN A 48 1.39 -15.24 3.47
CA ASN A 48 0.57 -15.88 2.47
C ASN A 48 0.98 -15.39 1.07
N ASP A 49 1.21 -16.31 0.15
CA ASP A 49 1.49 -16.02 -1.26
C ASP A 49 0.31 -15.29 -1.93
N GLU A 50 -0.90 -15.46 -1.38
CA GLU A 50 -2.14 -14.78 -1.76
C GLU A 50 -2.55 -13.69 -0.76
N GLY A 51 -3.45 -12.80 -1.16
CA GLY A 51 -3.97 -11.73 -0.30
C GLY A 51 -3.19 -10.41 -0.36
N CYS A 52 -3.50 -9.50 0.57
CA CYS A 52 -3.10 -8.09 0.50
C CYS A 52 -1.85 -7.72 1.33
N ILE A 53 -1.24 -8.70 1.98
CA ILE A 53 -0.06 -8.52 2.84
C ILE A 53 1.18 -9.03 2.11
N GLU A 54 2.27 -8.28 2.22
CA GLU A 54 3.57 -8.67 1.68
C GLU A 54 4.68 -8.45 2.72
N TYR A 55 5.55 -9.43 2.92
CA TYR A 55 6.72 -9.28 3.79
C TYR A 55 7.98 -9.03 2.97
N LYS A 56 8.84 -8.13 3.47
CA LYS A 56 10.15 -7.85 2.87
C LYS A 56 11.19 -7.61 3.95
N TRP A 57 12.08 -8.57 4.16
CA TRP A 57 13.13 -8.38 5.15
C TRP A 57 14.09 -7.25 4.76
N ARG A 58 14.58 -7.23 3.51
CA ARG A 58 15.52 -6.21 3.02
C ARG A 58 15.18 -5.77 1.60
N LEU A 59 15.38 -4.47 1.35
CA LEU A 59 15.37 -3.84 0.03
C LEU A 59 16.58 -2.88 -0.01
N GLY A 60 17.55 -3.12 -0.89
CA GLY A 60 18.82 -2.38 -0.97
C GLY A 60 18.98 -1.51 -2.24
N PRO A 61 19.99 -0.64 -2.27
CA PRO A 61 20.24 0.28 -3.39
C PRO A 61 20.75 -0.41 -4.67
N GLU A 62 21.19 -1.66 -4.61
CA GLU A 62 21.53 -2.49 -5.79
C GLU A 62 20.30 -2.83 -6.67
N HIS A 63 19.13 -2.32 -6.32
CA HIS A 63 17.88 -2.55 -7.04
C HIS A 63 17.78 -1.71 -8.31
N SER A 64 18.19 -2.31 -9.43
CA SER A 64 18.00 -1.78 -10.78
C SER A 64 16.54 -1.37 -11.08
N ARG A 65 16.32 -0.48 -12.07
CA ARG A 65 14.99 -0.07 -12.55
C ARG A 65 14.03 -1.25 -12.80
N ARG A 66 14.56 -2.40 -13.26
CA ARG A 66 13.80 -3.63 -13.49
C ARG A 66 13.19 -4.20 -12.21
N ARG A 67 13.88 -4.07 -11.07
CA ARG A 67 13.40 -4.59 -9.79
C ARG A 67 12.33 -3.69 -9.18
N VAL A 68 12.48 -2.36 -9.31
CA VAL A 68 11.41 -1.41 -8.98
C VAL A 68 10.15 -1.70 -9.80
N ALA A 69 10.29 -1.95 -11.10
CA ALA A 69 9.15 -2.32 -11.95
C ALA A 69 8.49 -3.63 -11.49
N ARG A 70 9.27 -4.65 -11.12
CA ARG A 70 8.74 -5.90 -10.56
C ARG A 70 7.99 -5.67 -9.25
N LEU A 71 8.55 -4.86 -8.34
CA LEU A 71 7.91 -4.52 -7.08
C LEU A 71 6.62 -3.75 -7.31
N ALA A 72 6.59 -2.83 -8.29
CA ALA A 72 5.38 -2.12 -8.66
C ALA A 72 4.29 -3.05 -9.23
N THR A 73 4.66 -4.05 -10.04
CA THR A 73 3.72 -5.10 -10.49
C THR A 73 3.17 -5.89 -9.30
N GLN A 74 4.03 -6.28 -8.36
CA GLN A 74 3.63 -6.98 -7.14
C GLN A 74 2.68 -6.13 -6.29
N MET A 75 2.96 -4.84 -6.12
CA MET A 75 2.06 -3.91 -5.42
C MET A 75 0.68 -3.86 -6.07
N LYS A 76 0.60 -3.79 -7.40
CA LYS A 76 -0.69 -3.79 -8.12
C LYS A 76 -1.48 -5.08 -7.87
N PHE A 77 -0.80 -6.22 -7.85
CA PHE A 77 -1.42 -7.50 -7.52
C PHE A 77 -1.99 -7.48 -6.08
N ARG A 78 -1.18 -7.15 -5.08
CA ARG A 78 -1.62 -7.09 -3.67
C ARG A 78 -2.76 -6.09 -3.45
N LEU A 79 -2.72 -4.95 -4.16
CA LEU A 79 -3.81 -3.96 -4.14
C LEU A 79 -5.11 -4.50 -4.75
N ALA A 80 -5.04 -5.33 -5.79
CA ALA A 80 -6.23 -5.96 -6.36
C ALA A 80 -6.86 -6.95 -5.37
N GLU A 81 -6.03 -7.80 -4.77
CA GLU A 81 -6.45 -8.77 -3.75
C GLU A 81 -7.09 -8.10 -2.52
N GLY A 82 -6.53 -6.97 -2.08
CA GLY A 82 -7.03 -6.21 -0.93
C GLY A 82 -8.04 -5.12 -1.25
N SER A 83 -8.75 -5.20 -2.38
CA SER A 83 -9.81 -4.24 -2.75
C SER A 83 -9.36 -2.77 -2.72
N GLY A 84 -8.14 -2.50 -3.21
CA GLY A 84 -7.52 -1.18 -3.29
C GLY A 84 -6.64 -0.79 -2.10
N THR A 85 -6.47 -1.67 -1.12
CA THR A 85 -5.55 -1.51 0.02
C THR A 85 -4.58 -2.69 0.10
N ALA A 86 -3.33 -2.44 0.45
CA ALA A 86 -2.34 -3.50 0.71
C ALA A 86 -1.39 -3.09 1.84
N PHE A 87 -0.71 -4.06 2.45
CA PHE A 87 0.24 -3.83 3.53
C PHE A 87 1.60 -4.43 3.21
N TYR A 88 2.67 -3.66 3.44
CA TYR A 88 4.04 -4.10 3.31
C TYR A 88 4.73 -4.04 4.68
N LEU A 89 5.23 -5.18 5.15
CA LEU A 89 5.99 -5.27 6.40
C LEU A 89 7.48 -5.35 6.09
N LEU A 90 8.20 -4.26 6.36
CA LEU A 90 9.64 -4.20 6.19
C LEU A 90 10.37 -4.72 7.43
N GLY A 91 11.46 -5.45 7.21
CA GLY A 91 12.25 -6.08 8.27
C GLY A 91 11.71 -7.42 8.75
N VAL A 92 10.73 -8.00 8.04
CA VAL A 92 10.12 -9.29 8.35
C VAL A 92 10.45 -10.29 7.26
N ARG A 93 10.84 -11.51 7.62
CA ARG A 93 11.01 -12.62 6.68
C ARG A 93 9.66 -13.23 6.33
N ASP A 94 9.60 -13.89 5.18
CA ASP A 94 8.43 -14.64 4.69
C ASP A 94 7.95 -15.70 5.71
N SER A 95 8.81 -16.13 6.64
CA SER A 95 8.44 -17.01 7.76
C SER A 95 7.71 -16.31 8.92
N GLY A 96 7.47 -15.00 8.85
CA GLY A 96 6.99 -14.17 9.96
C GLY A 96 8.08 -13.71 10.92
N PHE A 97 9.34 -14.11 10.73
CA PHE A 97 10.41 -13.73 11.65
C PHE A 97 10.84 -12.26 11.45
N ALA A 98 10.57 -11.42 12.46
CA ALA A 98 10.93 -10.01 12.48
C ALA A 98 12.43 -9.78 12.79
N GLU A 99 13.28 -10.04 11.81
CA GLU A 99 14.72 -9.82 11.94
C GLU A 99 15.12 -8.34 12.02
N GLY A 100 14.26 -7.45 11.53
CA GLY A 100 14.46 -6.00 11.53
C GLY A 100 15.51 -5.52 10.54
N LEU A 101 15.61 -4.20 10.42
CA LEU A 101 16.56 -3.46 9.57
C LEU A 101 17.32 -2.44 10.41
N SER A 102 18.61 -2.26 10.14
CA SER A 102 19.33 -1.09 10.67
C SER A 102 18.74 0.20 10.09
N ALA A 103 18.97 1.35 10.75
CA ALA A 103 18.45 2.63 10.28
C ALA A 103 18.81 2.94 8.81
N ARG A 104 20.03 2.58 8.39
CA ARG A 104 20.47 2.73 7.00
C ARG A 104 19.71 1.80 6.04
N GLU A 105 19.67 0.51 6.36
CA GLU A 105 18.94 -0.47 5.53
C GLU A 105 17.45 -0.13 5.43
N HIS A 106 16.86 0.37 6.53
CA HIS A 106 15.46 0.80 6.56
C HIS A 106 15.23 2.00 5.63
N SER A 107 16.07 3.03 5.71
CA SER A 107 15.98 4.19 4.82
C SER A 107 16.14 3.81 3.34
N GLU A 108 17.08 2.92 3.03
CA GLU A 108 17.29 2.41 1.67
C GLU A 108 16.05 1.62 1.19
N ALA A 109 15.51 0.77 2.06
CA ALA A 109 14.33 -0.03 1.75
C ALA A 109 13.08 0.82 1.48
N VAL A 110 12.85 1.83 2.31
CA VAL A 110 11.75 2.78 2.16
C VAL A 110 11.91 3.60 0.87
N SER A 111 13.13 3.99 0.51
CA SER A 111 13.37 4.68 -0.76
C SER A 111 12.97 3.84 -1.97
N VAL A 112 13.28 2.54 -1.96
CA VAL A 112 12.86 1.60 -3.02
C VAL A 112 11.35 1.43 -3.03
N LEU A 113 10.75 1.28 -1.84
CA LEU A 113 9.31 1.11 -1.68
C LEU A 113 8.54 2.33 -2.21
N MET A 114 8.99 3.54 -1.90
CA MET A 114 8.43 4.79 -2.43
C MET A 114 8.55 4.89 -3.96
N ALA A 115 9.70 4.51 -4.52
CA ALA A 115 9.89 4.50 -5.97
C ALA A 115 8.94 3.51 -6.68
N ALA A 116 8.75 2.33 -6.10
CA ALA A 116 7.82 1.33 -6.62
C ALA A 116 6.35 1.79 -6.48
N ALA A 117 6.01 2.42 -5.34
CA ALA A 117 4.67 2.96 -5.12
C ALA A 117 4.33 4.05 -6.15
N GLY A 118 5.29 4.94 -6.46
CA GLY A 118 5.14 5.93 -7.52
C GLY A 118 4.90 5.28 -8.90
N ALA A 119 5.64 4.22 -9.23
CA ALA A 119 5.43 3.48 -10.48
C ALA A 119 4.12 2.67 -10.51
N ALA A 120 3.57 2.34 -9.35
CA ALA A 120 2.28 1.66 -9.20
C ALA A 120 1.07 2.60 -9.13
N ASP A 121 1.30 3.93 -9.13
CA ASP A 121 0.28 4.97 -8.89
C ASP A 121 -0.49 4.79 -7.57
N CYS A 122 0.23 4.42 -6.51
CA CYS A 122 -0.32 4.30 -5.16
C CYS A 122 0.33 5.28 -4.18
N ILE A 123 -0.36 5.50 -3.07
CA ILE A 123 0.09 6.30 -1.94
C ILE A 123 0.61 5.33 -0.88
N LEU A 124 1.70 5.70 -0.21
CA LEU A 124 2.34 4.92 0.83
C LEU A 124 2.20 5.65 2.18
N LEU A 125 1.69 4.96 3.20
CA LEU A 125 1.42 5.51 4.53
C LEU A 125 2.08 4.62 5.59
N LEU A 126 2.86 5.22 6.49
CA LEU A 126 3.45 4.49 7.62
C LEU A 126 2.37 4.25 8.68
N GLU A 127 2.04 2.99 8.96
CA GLU A 127 1.03 2.61 9.95
C GLU A 127 1.66 2.20 11.29
N ALA A 128 2.84 1.57 11.26
CA ALA A 128 3.56 1.22 12.48
C ALA A 128 5.08 1.20 12.25
N LEU A 129 5.82 1.55 13.29
CA LEU A 129 7.27 1.44 13.36
C LEU A 129 7.61 0.90 14.74
N GLY A 130 8.37 -0.19 14.80
CA GLY A 130 8.68 -0.85 16.06
C GLY A 130 9.92 -1.72 15.98
N ARG A 131 10.11 -2.52 17.02
CA ARG A 131 11.26 -3.44 17.15
C ARG A 131 10.74 -4.75 17.69
N SER A 132 11.27 -5.86 17.17
CA SER A 132 11.08 -7.18 17.77
C SER A 132 11.98 -7.34 18.99
N ALA A 133 11.50 -8.03 20.03
CA ALA A 133 12.31 -8.35 21.20
C ALA A 133 13.46 -9.31 20.85
N ARG A 134 13.32 -10.07 19.77
CA ARG A 134 14.31 -11.04 19.27
C ARG A 134 15.40 -10.41 18.41
N SER A 135 15.23 -9.16 17.98
CA SER A 135 16.20 -8.49 17.11
C SER A 135 17.29 -7.74 17.88
N HIS A 136 18.46 -7.57 17.24
CA HIS A 136 19.58 -6.82 17.81
C HIS A 136 19.20 -5.37 18.15
N LYS A 137 19.77 -4.87 19.25
CA LYS A 137 19.62 -3.48 19.74
C LYS A 137 19.97 -2.50 18.61
N SER A 138 18.95 -1.83 18.05
CA SER A 138 18.96 -0.79 16.97
C SER A 138 18.26 -1.17 15.66
N ARG A 139 17.81 -2.41 15.48
CA ARG A 139 17.04 -2.79 14.29
C ARG A 139 15.55 -2.52 14.47
N CYS A 140 14.87 -2.11 13.40
CA CYS A 140 13.45 -1.81 13.41
C CYS A 140 12.69 -2.53 12.29
N CYS A 141 11.41 -2.75 12.51
CA CYS A 141 10.44 -3.19 11.53
C CYS A 141 9.38 -2.11 11.33
N SER A 142 8.75 -2.07 10.16
CA SER A 142 7.71 -1.08 9.86
C SER A 142 6.60 -1.66 9.00
N VAL A 143 5.37 -1.26 9.28
CA VAL A 143 4.19 -1.58 8.47
C VAL A 143 3.84 -0.36 7.63
N TRP A 144 3.73 -0.57 6.32
CA TRP A 144 3.32 0.46 5.38
C TRP A 144 2.02 0.04 4.70
N ARG A 145 1.01 0.89 4.78
CA ARG A 145 -0.22 0.73 4.00
C ARG A 145 -0.06 1.39 2.64
N LEU A 146 -0.48 0.69 1.62
CA LEU A 146 -0.62 1.18 0.26
C LEU A 146 -2.10 1.41 -0.03
N GLU A 147 -2.42 2.53 -0.67
CA GLU A 147 -3.75 2.82 -1.19
C GLU A 147 -3.66 3.29 -2.63
N GLN A 148 -4.61 2.90 -3.49
CA GLN A 148 -4.68 3.49 -4.83
C GLN A 148 -4.91 5.01 -4.75
N ARG A 149 -4.15 5.78 -5.55
CA ARG A 149 -4.21 7.25 -5.52
C ARG A 149 -5.62 7.78 -5.74
N GLN A 150 -6.32 7.27 -6.76
CA GLN A 150 -7.67 7.73 -7.10
C GLN A 150 -8.67 7.40 -5.99
N ALA A 151 -8.55 6.25 -5.34
CA ALA A 151 -9.40 5.87 -4.22
C ALA A 151 -9.18 6.78 -3.00
N ALA A 152 -7.92 7.05 -2.65
CA ALA A 152 -7.56 7.94 -1.55
C ALA A 152 -8.03 9.38 -1.80
N VAL A 153 -7.80 9.91 -3.01
CA VAL A 153 -8.26 11.25 -3.41
C VAL A 153 -9.80 11.32 -3.43
N SER A 154 -10.49 10.30 -3.93
CA SER A 154 -11.95 10.24 -3.92
C SER A 154 -12.52 10.24 -2.50
N LYS A 155 -11.91 9.47 -1.59
CA LYS A 155 -12.28 9.44 -0.17
C LYS A 155 -12.14 10.82 0.48
N LEU A 156 -11.00 11.49 0.26
CA LEU A 156 -10.76 12.84 0.76
C LEU A 156 -11.71 13.86 0.12
N SER A 157 -11.98 13.77 -1.20
CA SER A 157 -12.90 14.65 -1.91
C SER A 157 -14.31 14.60 -1.31
N LYS A 158 -14.79 13.39 -0.99
CA LYS A 158 -16.10 13.18 -0.35
C LYS A 158 -16.14 13.77 1.07
N GLN A 159 -15.10 13.53 1.86
CA GLN A 159 -14.99 14.03 3.24
C GLN A 159 -14.87 15.56 3.31
N LEU A 160 -14.16 16.17 2.36
CA LEU A 160 -13.98 17.62 2.27
C LEU A 160 -15.11 18.33 1.53
N HIS A 161 -16.17 17.60 1.11
CA HIS A 161 -17.27 18.12 0.29
C HIS A 161 -16.78 18.89 -0.95
N LEU A 162 -15.67 18.46 -1.52
CA LEU A 162 -15.19 18.93 -2.82
C LEU A 162 -16.11 18.29 -3.87
N CYS A 163 -17.29 18.88 -4.04
CA CYS A 163 -18.19 18.55 -5.13
C CYS A 163 -17.49 18.87 -6.47
N GLY A 164 -17.66 18.00 -7.46
CA GLY A 164 -16.95 18.03 -8.74
C GLY A 164 -16.78 19.43 -9.33
N SER A 165 -15.53 19.87 -9.39
CA SER A 165 -15.08 21.04 -10.17
C SER A 165 -13.55 21.07 -10.32
N LEU A 166 -12.80 20.33 -9.49
CA LEU A 166 -11.35 20.21 -9.66
C LEU A 166 -10.98 19.32 -10.86
N ALA A 167 -11.65 18.19 -11.06
CA ALA A 167 -11.36 17.26 -12.16
C ALA A 167 -11.46 17.92 -13.56
N ASP A 168 -12.43 18.83 -13.76
CA ASP A 168 -12.59 19.57 -15.02
C ASP A 168 -11.64 20.77 -15.15
N SER A 169 -11.07 21.26 -14.05
CA SER A 169 -10.06 22.34 -14.09
C SER A 169 -8.65 21.83 -14.40
N TRP A 170 -8.32 20.58 -14.06
CA TRP A 170 -7.00 20.01 -14.33
C TRP A 170 -6.73 19.80 -15.83
N GLN A 171 -7.75 19.62 -16.67
CA GLN A 171 -7.59 19.60 -18.13
C GLN A 171 -7.38 21.00 -18.73
N ARG A 172 -7.73 22.07 -18.00
CA ARG A 172 -7.63 23.46 -18.47
C ARG A 172 -6.40 24.19 -17.94
N CYS A 173 -5.82 23.73 -16.83
CA CYS A 173 -4.51 24.16 -16.35
C CYS A 173 -3.40 23.22 -16.84
N ARG A 174 -3.26 23.07 -18.15
CA ARG A 174 -1.95 22.84 -18.76
C ARG A 174 -1.25 24.20 -18.88
N MET A 175 -0.96 24.81 -17.74
CA MET A 175 -0.01 25.92 -17.64
C MET A 175 1.07 25.46 -16.68
N GLU A 176 2.30 25.57 -17.16
CA GLU A 176 3.55 25.17 -16.52
C GLU A 176 3.56 25.56 -15.04
N VAL A 177 3.49 24.58 -14.13
CA VAL A 177 3.80 24.79 -12.72
C VAL A 177 5.13 24.11 -12.48
N GLU A 178 6.21 24.90 -12.54
CA GLU A 178 7.58 24.44 -12.32
C GLU A 178 7.99 24.40 -10.84
N ASP A 179 7.18 24.90 -9.89
CA ASP A 179 7.55 24.94 -8.46
C ASP A 179 6.44 24.43 -7.50
N PRO A 180 6.71 23.42 -6.65
CA PRO A 180 5.78 22.91 -5.65
C PRO A 180 5.27 23.92 -4.60
N LYS A 181 5.90 25.10 -4.45
CA LYS A 181 5.46 26.11 -3.47
C LYS A 181 4.16 26.82 -3.85
N ASP A 182 3.88 26.97 -5.14
CA ASP A 182 2.68 27.66 -5.63
C ASP A 182 1.38 26.92 -5.28
N MET A 183 1.47 25.59 -5.10
CA MET A 183 0.31 24.76 -4.76
C MET A 183 -0.22 25.02 -3.35
N MET A 184 0.67 25.34 -2.41
CA MET A 184 0.31 25.64 -1.02
C MET A 184 -0.28 27.04 -0.85
N GLU A 185 0.20 28.03 -1.61
CA GLU A 185 -0.35 29.39 -1.58
C GLU A 185 -1.76 29.47 -2.18
N LEU A 186 -2.01 28.74 -3.28
CA LEU A 186 -3.36 28.66 -3.87
C LEU A 186 -4.39 28.03 -2.92
N PHE A 187 -3.97 27.05 -2.13
CA PHE A 187 -4.82 26.41 -1.12
C PHE A 187 -5.08 27.36 0.06
N ALA A 188 -4.05 28.05 0.54
CA ALA A 188 -4.16 29.04 1.62
C ALA A 188 -5.05 30.24 1.22
N PHE A 189 -4.90 30.75 0.00
CA PHE A 189 -5.69 31.88 -0.51
C PHE A 189 -7.20 31.54 -0.58
N ARG A 190 -7.54 30.32 -1.03
CA ARG A 190 -8.95 29.87 -1.10
C ARG A 190 -9.56 29.56 0.27
N CYS A 191 -8.76 29.13 1.23
CA CYS A 191 -9.22 28.98 2.62
C CYS A 191 -9.49 30.35 3.28
N ALA A 192 -8.67 31.37 3.00
CA ALA A 192 -8.86 32.72 3.53
C ALA A 192 -10.14 33.39 3.01
N GLN A 193 -10.56 33.12 1.77
CA GLN A 193 -11.78 33.70 1.19
C GLN A 193 -13.09 33.03 1.64
N ARG A 194 -13.05 31.95 2.43
CA ARG A 194 -14.25 31.28 2.97
C ARG A 194 -14.59 31.64 4.42
N THR A 195 -13.87 32.60 5.01
CA THR A 195 -14.13 33.10 6.38
C THR A 195 -14.72 34.51 6.41
N GLN A 196 -15.34 34.97 5.31
CA GLN A 196 -16.21 36.16 5.27
C GLN A 196 -17.63 35.78 4.86
#